data_AF-A0A9W7BD11-F1
#
_entry.id   AF-A0A9W7BD11-F1
#
_cell.length_a   1.000
_cell.length_b   1.000
_cell.length_c   1.000
_cell.angle_alpha   90.00
_cell.angle_beta   90.00
_cell.angle_gamma   90.00
#
_symmetry.space_group_name_H-M   'P 1'
#
loop_
_entity.id
_entity.type
_entity.pdbx_description
1 polymer ?
#
loop_
_entity_poly.entity_id
_entity_poly.type
_entity_poly.pdbx_seq_one_letter_code
_entity_poly.pdbx_strand_id
1 'polypeptide(L)'
;MAFYNIAGHLQGVDNLDGRKGSPAGVDPEKLASEVFNYIFRGKEFPEGCGIDREVMEAMKREFTYWYPMDLWVSAKDLIPNHLTMALYNQAAIWDDQPELWPKG
;
A
#
# COMPACT_ATOMS: atom_id res chain seq x y z
N MET A 1 0.85 -5.71 3.61
CA MET A 1 2.11 -5.64 2.83
C MET A 1 2.08 -4.56 1.75
N ALA A 2 0.92 -4.14 1.22
CA ALA A 2 0.83 -3.12 0.16
C ALA A 2 1.63 -1.81 0.41
N PHE A 3 1.76 -1.36 1.67
CA PHE A 3 2.55 -0.17 2.00
C PHE A 3 4.02 -0.25 1.57
N TYR A 4 4.63 -1.45 1.58
CA TYR A 4 6.03 -1.63 1.16
C TYR A 4 6.28 -1.16 -0.27
N ASN A 5 5.30 -1.34 -1.15
CA ASN A 5 5.42 -0.99 -2.56
C ASN A 5 5.51 0.53 -2.78
N ILE A 6 5.02 1.34 -1.83
CA ILE A 6 5.01 2.81 -1.95
C ILE A 6 5.90 3.50 -0.91
N ALA A 7 6.45 2.76 0.05
CA ALA A 7 7.26 3.30 1.14
C ALA A 7 8.50 4.07 0.62
N GLY A 8 9.06 3.68 -0.53
CA GLY A 8 10.17 4.39 -1.17
C GLY A 8 9.83 5.83 -1.57
N HIS A 9 8.57 6.12 -1.92
CA HIS A 9 8.10 7.47 -2.23
C HIS A 9 7.76 8.28 -0.97
N LEU A 10 7.34 7.61 0.11
CA LEU A 10 6.85 8.26 1.33
C LEU A 10 7.92 8.42 2.41
N GLN A 11 8.58 7.34 2.81
CA GLN A 11 9.60 7.36 3.86
C GLN A 11 11.00 7.47 3.25
N GLY A 12 11.26 6.76 2.15
CA GLY A 12 12.58 6.71 1.53
C GLY A 12 13.61 5.92 2.35
N VAL A 13 14.89 6.18 2.12
CA VAL A 13 16.03 5.47 2.75
C VAL A 13 16.45 6.20 4.03
N ASP A 14 16.87 5.44 5.06
CA ASP A 14 17.37 5.97 6.34
C ASP A 14 16.40 6.89 7.10
N ASN A 15 15.08 6.65 6.95
CA ASN A 15 14.01 7.46 7.55
C ASN A 15 12.91 6.57 8.15
N LEU A 16 13.31 5.61 9.01
CA LEU A 16 12.41 4.60 9.56
C LEU A 16 11.24 5.18 10.38
N ASP A 17 11.43 6.33 11.02
CA ASP A 17 10.39 7.01 11.79
C ASP A 17 9.57 8.02 10.95
N GLY A 18 9.91 8.18 9.67
CA GLY A 18 9.24 9.08 8.74
C GLY A 18 9.45 10.57 8.99
N ARG A 19 10.32 10.98 9.93
CA ARG A 19 10.44 12.39 10.36
C ARG A 19 11.25 13.28 9.44
N LYS A 20 12.08 12.71 8.56
CA LYS A 20 12.92 13.49 7.61
C LYS A 20 12.14 14.01 6.40
N GLY A 21 10.83 13.79 6.36
CA GLY A 21 9.96 14.15 5.24
C GLY A 21 10.00 13.12 4.10
N SER A 22 9.12 13.31 3.11
CA SER A 22 9.00 12.42 1.96
C SER A 22 9.99 12.80 0.86
N PRO A 23 10.69 11.83 0.24
CA PRO A 23 11.55 12.09 -0.91
C PRO A 23 10.75 12.56 -2.14
N ALA A 24 9.47 12.21 -2.23
CA ALA A 24 8.56 12.68 -3.27
C ALA A 24 7.81 13.98 -2.89
N GLY A 25 8.17 14.62 -1.77
CA GLY A 25 7.55 15.86 -1.31
C GLY A 25 6.11 15.72 -0.83
N VAL A 26 5.68 14.50 -0.47
CA VAL A 26 4.33 14.23 0.02
C VAL A 26 4.21 14.62 1.49
N ASP A 27 3.25 15.48 1.78
CA ASP A 27 2.86 15.82 3.15
C ASP A 27 2.02 14.68 3.75
N PRO A 28 2.42 14.07 4.88
CA PRO A 28 1.66 13.02 5.53
C PRO A 28 0.22 13.41 5.86
N GLU A 29 -0.08 14.68 6.16
CA GLU A 29 -1.43 15.13 6.47
C GLU A 29 -2.38 15.07 5.26
N LYS A 30 -1.83 15.04 4.04
CA LYS A 30 -2.60 14.94 2.79
C LYS A 30 -2.91 13.50 2.38
N LEU A 31 -2.37 12.50 3.07
CA LEU A 31 -2.61 11.07 2.80
C LEU A 31 -3.99 10.63 3.33
N ALA A 32 -5.05 11.17 2.72
CA ALA A 32 -6.43 10.82 3.03
C ALA A 32 -6.83 9.45 2.44
N SER A 33 -8.01 8.96 2.81
CA SER A 33 -8.51 7.65 2.37
C SER A 33 -8.67 7.55 0.86
N GLU A 34 -9.03 8.66 0.21
CA GLU A 34 -9.23 8.81 -1.22
C GLU A 34 -7.92 8.62 -1.99
N VAL A 35 -6.80 9.09 -1.44
CA VAL A 35 -5.45 8.89 -2.01
C VAL A 35 -5.10 7.40 -2.02
N PHE A 36 -5.34 6.69 -0.91
CA PHE A 36 -5.09 5.25 -0.86
C PHE A 36 -6.08 4.45 -1.72
N ASN A 37 -7.33 4.87 -1.82
CA ASN A 37 -8.32 4.27 -2.72
C ASN A 37 -7.89 4.40 -4.19
N TYR A 38 -7.29 5.53 -4.58
CA TYR A 38 -6.71 5.71 -5.91
C TYR A 38 -5.58 4.73 -6.19
N ILE A 39 -4.62 4.65 -5.26
CA ILE A 39 -3.38 3.87 -5.40
C ILE A 39 -3.68 2.36 -5.36
N PHE A 40 -4.48 1.91 -4.39
CA PHE A 40 -4.62 0.48 -4.08
C PHE A 40 -5.91 -0.17 -4.60
N ARG A 41 -6.95 0.61 -4.89
CA ARG A 41 -8.27 0.08 -5.29
C ARG A 41 -8.73 0.55 -6.67
N GLY A 42 -7.86 1.23 -7.41
CA GLY A 42 -8.16 1.69 -8.77
C GLY A 42 -9.33 2.67 -8.86
N LYS A 43 -9.68 3.37 -7.76
CA LYS A 43 -10.73 4.40 -7.76
C LYS A 43 -10.27 5.65 -8.54
N GLU A 44 -11.17 6.62 -8.70
CA GLU A 44 -10.89 7.87 -9.40
C GLU A 44 -9.85 8.73 -8.67
N PHE A 45 -9.15 9.57 -9.43
CA PHE A 45 -8.13 10.46 -8.88
C PHE A 45 -8.77 11.53 -7.97
N PRO A 46 -8.31 11.70 -6.72
CA PRO A 46 -8.87 12.69 -5.82
C PRO A 46 -8.38 14.10 -6.19
N GLU A 47 -9.22 14.84 -6.92
CA GLU A 47 -8.95 16.24 -7.26
C GLU A 47 -8.76 17.09 -5.99
N GLY A 48 -7.79 18.01 -6.03
CA GLY A 48 -7.54 18.92 -4.92
C GLY A 48 -6.90 18.29 -3.67
N CYS A 49 -6.48 17.01 -3.70
CA CYS A 49 -5.80 16.38 -2.56
C CYS A 49 -4.43 16.99 -2.22
N GLY A 50 -3.88 17.83 -3.11
CA GLY A 50 -2.63 18.55 -2.87
C GLY A 50 -1.37 17.69 -2.96
N ILE A 51 -1.47 16.50 -3.58
CA ILE A 51 -0.37 15.62 -3.98
C ILE A 51 -0.28 15.64 -5.51
N ASP A 52 0.95 15.67 -6.04
CA ASP A 52 1.16 15.62 -7.49
C ASP A 52 0.60 14.33 -8.08
N ARG A 53 -0.11 14.45 -9.20
CA ARG A 53 -0.65 13.31 -9.94
C ARG A 53 0.46 12.35 -10.36
N GLU A 54 1.60 12.86 -10.82
CA GLU A 54 2.71 12.00 -11.27
C GLU A 54 3.24 11.12 -10.14
N VAL A 55 3.30 11.65 -8.92
CA VAL A 55 3.72 10.92 -7.71
C VAL A 55 2.70 9.82 -7.37
N MET A 56 1.40 10.13 -7.44
CA MET A 56 0.34 9.13 -7.20
C MET A 56 0.30 8.04 -8.26
N GLU A 57 0.51 8.38 -9.53
CA GLU A 57 0.62 7.40 -10.62
C GLU A 57 1.83 6.50 -10.47
N ALA A 58 2.98 7.05 -10.03
CA ALA A 58 4.17 6.26 -9.75
C ALA A 58 3.91 5.24 -8.63
N MET A 59 3.32 5.68 -7.51
CA MET A 59 2.94 4.79 -6.40
C MET A 59 1.94 3.71 -6.83
N LYS A 60 0.92 4.09 -7.62
CA LYS A 60 -0.07 3.15 -8.16
C LYS A 60 0.61 2.12 -9.06
N ARG A 61 1.51 2.55 -9.95
CA ARG A 61 2.27 1.66 -10.84
C ARG A 61 3.11 0.65 -10.05
N GLU A 62 3.86 1.10 -9.04
CA GLU A 62 4.64 0.22 -8.17
C GLU A 62 3.73 -0.81 -7.49
N PHE A 63 2.59 -0.37 -6.92
CA PHE A 63 1.65 -1.30 -6.31
C PHE A 63 1.13 -2.33 -7.31
N THR A 64 0.61 -1.90 -8.47
CA THR A 64 0.02 -2.81 -9.47
C THR A 64 1.04 -3.74 -10.13
N TYR A 65 2.32 -3.40 -10.08
CA TYR A 65 3.38 -4.24 -10.61
C TYR A 65 3.81 -5.32 -9.60
N TRP A 66 3.99 -4.94 -8.33
CA TRP A 66 4.54 -5.83 -7.29
C TRP A 66 3.48 -6.64 -6.53
N TYR A 67 2.21 -6.26 -6.60
CA TYR A 67 1.13 -6.97 -5.92
C TYR A 67 0.39 -7.88 -6.92
N PRO A 68 -0.10 -9.07 -6.54
CA PRO A 68 -0.28 -9.63 -5.18
C PRO A 68 1.01 -10.08 -4.49
N MET A 69 0.90 -10.41 -3.20
CA MET A 69 2.00 -11.04 -2.46
C MET A 69 2.15 -12.51 -2.86
N ASP A 70 3.29 -12.85 -3.48
CA ASP A 70 3.57 -14.19 -3.98
C ASP A 70 3.92 -15.21 -2.88
N LEU A 71 4.65 -14.76 -1.83
CA LEU A 71 5.15 -15.62 -0.77
C LEU A 71 5.15 -14.92 0.60
N TRP A 72 4.56 -15.57 1.60
CA TRP A 72 4.66 -15.21 3.00
C TRP A 72 5.27 -16.33 3.85
N VAL A 73 6.56 -16.20 4.18
CA VAL A 73 7.23 -17.13 5.10
C VAL A 73 7.02 -16.71 6.55
N SER A 74 6.52 -17.62 7.38
CA SER A 74 6.39 -17.45 8.82
C SER A 74 6.39 -18.79 9.55
N ALA A 75 6.56 -18.77 10.87
CA ALA A 75 6.50 -19.96 11.70
C ALA A 75 5.04 -20.35 12.03
N LYS A 76 4.85 -21.62 12.39
CA LYS A 76 3.51 -22.23 12.59
C LYS A 76 2.67 -21.57 13.68
N ASP A 77 3.31 -20.89 14.62
CA ASP A 77 2.70 -20.17 15.72
C ASP A 77 1.88 -18.95 15.27
N LEU A 78 2.16 -18.38 14.09
CA LEU A 78 1.38 -17.26 13.55
C LEU A 78 0.16 -17.68 12.73
N ILE A 79 0.00 -18.97 12.41
CA ILE A 79 -1.15 -19.51 11.66
C ILE A 79 -2.49 -19.14 12.32
N PRO A 80 -2.74 -19.46 13.60
CA PRO A 80 -4.06 -19.27 14.22
C PRO A 80 -4.38 -17.80 14.53
N ASN A 81 -3.45 -16.87 14.29
CA ASN A 81 -3.62 -15.45 14.58
C ASN A 81 -3.30 -14.59 13.35
N HIS A 82 -2.07 -14.12 13.23
CA HIS A 82 -1.65 -13.09 12.30
C HIS A 82 -1.84 -13.49 10.84
N LEU A 83 -1.50 -14.73 10.46
CA LEU A 83 -1.71 -15.18 9.07
C LEU A 83 -3.21 -15.31 8.76
N THR A 84 -4.01 -15.80 9.70
CA THR A 84 -5.47 -15.85 9.53
C THR A 84 -6.05 -14.44 9.40
N MET A 85 -5.66 -13.51 10.30
CA MET A 85 -6.09 -12.10 10.24
C MET A 85 -5.64 -11.42 8.94
N ALA A 86 -4.44 -11.73 8.45
CA ALA A 86 -3.94 -11.19 7.20
C ALA A 86 -4.84 -11.61 6.02
N LEU A 87 -5.25 -12.88 5.93
CA LEU A 87 -6.18 -13.34 4.90
C LEU A 87 -7.53 -12.61 4.98
N TYR A 88 -8.11 -12.47 6.18
CA TYR A 88 -9.37 -11.73 6.37
C TYR A 88 -9.26 -10.26 5.94
N ASN A 89 -8.19 -9.56 6.35
CA ASN A 89 -8.00 -8.16 5.97
C ASN A 89 -7.81 -7.99 4.45
N GLN A 90 -7.06 -8.89 3.79
CA GLN A 90 -6.87 -8.84 2.34
C GLN A 90 -8.19 -9.06 1.60
N ALA A 91 -8.97 -10.06 2.00
CA ALA A 91 -10.28 -10.33 1.42
C ALA A 91 -11.28 -9.19 1.65
N ALA A 92 -11.18 -8.46 2.77
CA ALA A 92 -12.06 -7.34 3.06
C ALA A 92 -11.71 -6.04 2.30
N ILE A 93 -10.41 -5.77 2.07
CA ILE A 93 -9.96 -4.56 1.36
C ILE A 93 -10.13 -4.70 -0.16
N TRP A 94 -9.85 -5.90 -0.69
CA TRP A 94 -9.92 -6.23 -2.12
C TRP A 94 -10.99 -7.30 -2.36
N ASP A 95 -12.18 -7.06 -1.84
CA ASP A 95 -13.35 -7.93 -1.96
C ASP A 95 -13.81 -8.11 -3.42
N ASP A 96 -13.65 -7.05 -4.21
CA ASP A 96 -13.94 -7.01 -5.64
C ASP A 96 -12.76 -7.41 -6.55
N GLN A 97 -11.59 -7.70 -5.98
CA GLN A 97 -10.32 -7.95 -6.70
C GLN A 97 -9.58 -9.18 -6.14
N PRO A 98 -10.13 -10.40 -6.29
CA PRO A 98 -9.52 -11.63 -5.76
C PRO A 98 -8.13 -11.95 -6.35
N GLU A 99 -7.79 -11.37 -7.50
CA GLU A 99 -6.46 -11.44 -8.09
C GLU A 99 -5.39 -10.82 -7.19
N LEU A 100 -5.73 -9.82 -6.36
CA LEU A 100 -4.83 -9.16 -5.41
C LEU A 100 -4.66 -9.92 -4.08
N TRP A 101 -5.38 -11.03 -3.88
CA TRP A 101 -5.24 -11.85 -2.69
C TRP A 101 -3.88 -12.58 -2.66
N PRO A 102 -3.32 -12.86 -1.46
CA PRO A 102 -2.05 -13.57 -1.32
C PRO A 102 -2.04 -14.94 -2.04
N LYS A 103 -0.91 -15.30 -2.65
CA LYS A 103 -0.78 -16.54 -3.44
C LYS A 103 -0.13 -17.71 -2.70
N GLY A 104 0.72 -17.45 -1.72
CA GLY A 104 1.44 -18.47 -0.96
C GLY A 104 2.24 -17.91 0.20
#